data_AF-A0A3B4GBK0-F1
#
_entry.id   AF-A0A3B4GBK0-F1
#
_cell.length_a   1.000
_cell.length_b   1.000
_cell.length_c   1.000
_cell.angle_alpha   90.00
_cell.angle_beta   90.00
_cell.angle_gamma   90.00
#
_symmetry.space_group_name_H-M   'P 1'
#
loop_
_entity.id
_entity.type
_entity.pdbx_description
1 polymer ?
#
loop_
_entity_poly.entity_id
_entity_poly.type
_entity_poly.pdbx_seq_one_letter_code
_entity_poly.pdbx_strand_id
1 'polypeptide(L)'
;METFGRFTSMLLHALETREPTVELFDSFVDHWKSITNYYIDTTDDSRPVRQTDIPWHLRQMLDILVYEEKQQDTGACMEYLLQHKLLETLCTLGKAQVMVLHTH
;
A
#
# COMPACT_ATOMS: atom_id res chain seq x y z
N MET A 1 21.89 -37.12 9.62
CA MET A 1 20.82 -36.32 10.26
C MET A 1 21.19 -34.84 10.43
N GLU A 2 22.48 -34.47 10.49
CA GLU A 2 22.92 -33.08 10.76
C GLU A 2 22.61 -32.06 9.65
N THR A 3 22.50 -32.51 8.40
CA THR A 3 22.21 -31.66 7.24
C THR A 3 20.79 -31.10 7.25
N PHE A 4 19.82 -31.88 7.75
CA PHE A 4 18.43 -31.46 7.85
C PHE A 4 18.26 -30.38 8.93
N GLY A 5 18.93 -30.53 10.08
CA GLY A 5 18.93 -29.51 11.14
C GLY A 5 19.55 -28.18 10.71
N ARG A 6 20.62 -28.21 9.90
CA ARG A 6 21.20 -26.99 9.31
C ARG A 6 20.24 -26.30 8.33
N PHE A 7 19.55 -27.04 7.49
CA PHE A 7 18.57 -26.48 6.55
C PHE A 7 17.40 -25.82 7.30
N THR A 8 16.87 -26.48 8.34
CA THR A 8 15.81 -25.90 9.19
C THR A 8 16.30 -24.63 9.90
N SER A 9 17.52 -24.63 10.43
CA SER A 9 18.12 -23.43 11.06
C SER A 9 18.32 -22.29 10.06
N MET A 10 18.70 -22.58 8.82
CA MET A 10 18.82 -21.56 7.77
C MET A 10 17.46 -20.98 7.37
N LEU A 11 16.41 -21.81 7.28
CA LEU A 11 15.04 -21.34 7.01
C LEU A 11 14.48 -20.49 8.14
N LEU A 12 14.66 -20.93 9.40
CA LEU A 12 14.23 -20.16 10.57
C LEU A 12 14.97 -18.82 10.64
N HIS A 13 16.28 -18.82 10.38
CA HIS A 13 17.05 -17.59 10.34
C HIS A 13 16.59 -16.68 9.20
N ALA A 14 16.33 -17.21 7.99
CA ALA A 14 15.81 -16.45 6.86
C ALA A 14 14.41 -15.86 7.10
N LEU A 15 13.57 -16.57 7.89
CA LEU A 15 12.27 -16.09 8.35
C LEU A 15 12.42 -14.97 9.39
N GLU A 16 13.36 -15.10 10.33
CA GLU A 16 13.66 -14.06 11.34
C GLU A 16 14.41 -12.84 10.76
N THR A 17 15.13 -13.00 9.65
CA THR A 17 15.84 -11.91 8.96
C THR A 17 15.02 -11.22 7.88
N ARG A 18 13.70 -11.47 7.79
CA ARG A 18 12.85 -10.61 6.97
C ARG A 18 12.99 -9.19 7.48
N GLU A 19 13.62 -8.34 6.67
CA GLU A 19 13.80 -6.95 7.05
C GLU A 19 12.41 -6.32 7.21
N PRO A 20 12.14 -5.60 8.32
CA PRO A 20 10.86 -4.93 8.55
C PRO A 20 10.42 -4.05 7.37
N THR A 21 11.40 -3.57 6.60
CA THR A 21 11.26 -2.73 5.41
C THR A 21 10.57 -3.45 4.24
N VAL A 22 10.85 -4.74 4.01
CA VAL A 22 10.23 -5.52 2.93
C VAL A 22 8.75 -5.77 3.23
N GLU A 23 8.42 -6.08 4.48
CA GLU A 23 7.03 -6.30 4.90
C GLU A 23 6.20 -5.01 4.82
N LEU A 24 6.80 -3.86 5.14
CA LEU A 24 6.15 -2.56 5.02
C LEU A 24 5.90 -2.17 3.56
N PHE A 25 6.85 -2.48 2.65
CA PHE A 25 6.67 -2.23 1.23
C PHE A 25 5.53 -3.04 0.62
N ASP A 26 5.48 -4.35 0.89
CA ASP A 26 4.38 -5.21 0.44
C ASP A 26 3.03 -4.70 0.97
N SER A 27 2.97 -4.33 2.26
CA SER A 27 1.77 -3.74 2.87
C SER A 27 1.36 -2.44 2.18
N PHE A 28 2.32 -1.55 1.87
CA PHE A 28 2.06 -0.30 1.17
C PHE A 28 1.43 -0.54 -0.22
N VAL A 29 2.00 -1.48 -0.98
CA VAL A 29 1.51 -1.87 -2.31
C VAL A 29 0.11 -2.49 -2.23
N ASP A 30 -0.18 -3.30 -1.21
CA ASP A 30 -1.50 -3.92 -1.05
C ASP A 30 -2.59 -2.92 -0.66
N HIS A 31 -2.27 -1.92 0.18
CA HIS A 31 -3.20 -0.81 0.41
C HIS A 31 -3.46 -0.01 -0.88
N TRP A 32 -2.41 0.24 -1.67
CA TRP A 32 -2.58 0.90 -2.97
C TRP A 32 -3.48 0.10 -3.92
N LYS A 33 -3.26 -1.21 -4.06
CA LYS A 33 -4.14 -2.08 -4.87
C LYS A 33 -5.58 -2.03 -4.40
N SER A 34 -5.82 -2.04 -3.10
CA SER A 34 -7.17 -1.97 -2.53
C SER A 34 -7.88 -0.68 -2.93
N ILE A 35 -7.16 0.45 -2.94
CA ILE A 35 -7.69 1.74 -3.42
C ILE A 35 -8.00 1.66 -4.92
N THR A 36 -7.06 1.18 -5.75
CA THR A 36 -7.28 1.17 -7.21
C THR A 36 -8.35 0.17 -7.63
N ASN A 37 -8.45 -0.98 -6.97
CA ASN A 37 -9.47 -1.99 -7.26
C ASN A 37 -10.88 -1.45 -7.00
N TYR A 38 -11.07 -0.64 -5.96
CA TYR A 38 -12.36 0.03 -5.74
C TYR A 38 -12.83 0.82 -6.97
N TYR A 39 -11.92 1.53 -7.64
CA TYR A 39 -12.25 2.32 -8.83
C TYR A 39 -12.29 1.50 -10.13
N ILE A 40 -11.76 0.28 -10.14
CA ILE A 40 -11.80 -0.62 -11.31
C ILE A 40 -13.07 -1.49 -11.28
N ASP A 41 -13.45 -2.00 -10.11
CA ASP A 41 -14.52 -2.99 -10.00
C ASP A 41 -15.94 -2.41 -10.20
N THR A 42 -16.10 -1.08 -10.28
CA THR A 42 -17.31 -0.31 -10.71
C THR A 42 -18.67 -0.74 -10.12
N THR A 43 -18.69 -1.60 -9.10
CA THR A 43 -19.93 -2.19 -8.56
C THR A 43 -20.84 -1.19 -7.85
N ASP A 44 -20.34 -0.01 -7.47
CA ASP A 44 -21.14 1.08 -6.91
C ASP A 44 -20.42 2.44 -7.04
N ASP A 45 -20.38 2.97 -8.26
CA ASP A 45 -19.79 4.29 -8.55
C ASP A 45 -20.51 5.46 -7.84
N SER A 46 -21.68 5.20 -7.25
CA SER A 46 -22.48 6.19 -6.52
C SER A 46 -22.10 6.31 -5.05
N ARG A 47 -21.39 5.32 -4.48
CA ARG A 47 -21.00 5.36 -3.07
C ARG A 47 -19.91 6.42 -2.84
N PRO A 48 -20.13 7.40 -1.94
CA PRO A 48 -19.10 8.37 -1.59
C PRO A 48 -17.87 7.70 -0.96
N VAL A 49 -16.64 8.13 -1.30
CA VAL A 49 -15.38 7.62 -0.69
C VAL A 49 -15.43 7.55 0.83
N ARG A 50 -16.10 8.51 1.47
CA ARG A 50 -16.21 8.60 2.93
C ARG A 50 -16.93 7.40 3.55
N GLN A 51 -17.67 6.63 2.75
CA GLN A 51 -18.41 5.43 3.16
C GLN A 51 -17.73 4.14 2.68
N THR A 52 -16.48 4.21 2.23
CA THR A 52 -15.67 3.06 1.81
C THR A 52 -14.48 2.90 2.75
N ASP A 53 -13.69 1.85 2.54
CA ASP A 53 -12.44 1.64 3.28
C ASP A 53 -11.26 2.46 2.72
N ILE A 54 -11.43 3.19 1.61
CA ILE A 54 -10.37 4.01 1.00
C ILE A 54 -9.72 4.98 2.00
N PRO A 55 -10.46 5.72 2.86
CA PRO A 55 -9.84 6.60 3.86
C PRO A 55 -8.94 5.85 4.83
N TRP A 56 -9.27 4.60 5.16
CA TRP A 56 -8.44 3.75 6.01
C TRP A 56 -7.17 3.31 5.29
N HIS A 57 -7.27 2.83 4.05
CA HIS A 57 -6.09 2.46 3.25
C HIS A 57 -5.13 3.63 3.03
N LEU A 58 -5.64 4.83 2.72
CA LEU A 58 -4.82 6.04 2.59
C LEU A 58 -4.09 6.40 3.88
N ARG A 59 -4.74 6.21 5.03
CA ARG A 59 -4.12 6.44 6.34
C ARG A 59 -3.01 5.44 6.60
N GLN A 60 -3.22 4.15 6.32
CA GLN A 60 -2.17 3.13 6.46
C GLN A 60 -0.96 3.42 5.58
N MET A 61 -1.16 3.80 4.31
CA MET A 61 -0.07 4.22 3.42
C MET A 61 0.69 5.43 3.97
N LEU A 62 0.00 6.42 4.53
CA LEU A 62 0.64 7.58 5.17
C LEU A 62 1.44 7.19 6.41
N ASP A 63 0.88 6.33 7.28
CA ASP A 63 1.55 5.87 8.49
C ASP A 63 2.84 5.12 8.16
N ILE A 64 2.84 4.31 7.09
CA ILE A 64 4.04 3.62 6.57
C ILE A 64 5.09 4.62 6.10
N LEU A 65 4.71 5.63 5.31
CA LEU A 65 5.64 6.67 4.82
C LEU A 65 6.24 7.49 5.97
N VAL A 66 5.44 7.84 6.98
CA VAL A 66 5.91 8.55 8.18
C VAL A 66 6.85 7.67 9.02
N TYR A 67 6.59 6.37 9.07
CA TYR A 67 7.50 5.44 9.72
C TYR A 67 8.84 5.36 8.97
N GLU A 68 8.78 5.22 7.65
CA GLU A 68 9.95 5.17 6.77
C GLU A 68 10.83 6.43 6.90
N GLU A 69 10.22 7.63 6.90
CA GLU A 69 10.92 8.91 7.12
C GLU A 69 11.69 8.96 8.45
N LYS A 70 11.15 8.35 9.52
CA LYS A 70 11.82 8.33 10.84
C LYS A 70 13.06 7.46 10.87
N GLN A 71 13.24 6.55 9.90
CA GLN A 71 14.41 5.67 9.80
C GLN A 71 15.60 6.33 9.06
N GLN A 72 15.53 7.64 8.79
CA GLN A 72 16.60 8.50 8.26
C GLN A 72 17.02 8.32 6.79
N ASP A 73 16.37 7.44 6.00
CA ASP A 73 16.60 7.30 4.55
C ASP A 73 15.28 7.37 3.75
N THR A 74 15.37 7.80 2.49
CA THR A 74 14.27 7.66 1.52
C THR A 74 14.08 6.16 1.26
N GLY A 75 13.08 5.54 1.88
CA GLY A 75 12.85 4.11 1.71
C GLY A 75 12.00 3.76 0.48
N ALA A 76 11.83 2.45 0.28
CA ALA A 76 11.18 1.86 -0.89
C ALA A 76 9.72 2.32 -1.11
N CYS A 77 8.98 2.67 -0.05
CA CYS A 77 7.59 3.11 -0.18
C CYS A 77 7.51 4.51 -0.80
N MET A 78 8.35 5.44 -0.33
CA MET A 78 8.48 6.77 -0.90
C MET A 78 8.98 6.72 -2.34
N GLU A 79 9.98 5.88 -2.63
CA GLU A 79 10.48 5.70 -4.01
C GLU A 79 9.37 5.20 -4.93
N TYR A 80 8.61 4.19 -4.52
CA TYR A 80 7.49 3.67 -5.29
C TYR A 80 6.39 4.72 -5.48
N LEU A 81 6.06 5.49 -4.44
CA LEU A 81 5.08 6.57 -4.53
C LEU A 81 5.44 7.57 -5.63
N LEU A 82 6.73 7.95 -5.71
CA LEU A 82 7.24 8.90 -6.69
C LEU A 82 7.34 8.29 -8.09
N GLN A 83 7.93 7.10 -8.22
CA GLN A 83 8.12 6.41 -9.50
C GLN A 83 6.80 6.09 -10.19
N HIS A 84 5.79 5.67 -9.42
CA HIS A 84 4.47 5.31 -9.93
C HIS A 84 3.47 6.47 -9.91
N LYS A 85 3.89 7.67 -9.45
CA LYS A 85 3.09 8.91 -9.44
C LYS A 85 1.73 8.76 -8.75
N LEU A 86 1.69 8.06 -7.62
CA LEU A 86 0.43 7.68 -6.97
C LEU A 86 -0.45 8.89 -6.61
N LEU A 87 0.16 10.02 -6.24
CA LEU A 87 -0.57 11.26 -5.94
C LEU A 87 -1.26 11.86 -7.17
N GLU A 88 -0.65 11.76 -8.36
CA GLU A 88 -1.28 12.19 -9.62
C GLU A 88 -2.47 11.29 -9.96
N THR A 89 -2.31 9.98 -9.77
CA THR A 89 -3.40 9.00 -9.94
C THR A 89 -4.54 9.28 -8.97
N LEU A 90 -4.27 9.48 -7.68
CA LEU A 90 -5.27 9.84 -6.67
C LEU A 90 -6.02 11.12 -7.03
N CYS A 91 -5.32 12.14 -7.54
CA CYS A 91 -5.93 13.39 -8.00
C CYS A 91 -6.90 13.15 -9.16
N THR A 92 -6.50 12.30 -10.13
CA THR A 92 -7.35 11.93 -11.27
C THR A 92 -8.61 11.19 -10.81
N LEU A 93 -8.46 10.19 -9.93
CA LEU A 93 -9.57 9.40 -9.39
C LEU A 93 -10.54 10.27 -8.57
N GLY A 94 -10.01 11.12 -7.69
CA GLY A 94 -10.84 12.01 -6.87
C GLY A 94 -11.67 13.00 -7.70
N LYS A 95 -11.10 13.57 -8.78
CA LYS A 95 -11.84 14.43 -9.71
C LYS A 95 -12.95 13.69 -10.44
N ALA A 96 -12.65 12.48 -10.94
CA ALA A 96 -13.63 11.65 -11.63
C ALA A 96 -14.86 11.36 -10.76
N GLN A 97 -14.64 11.00 -9.49
CA GLN A 97 -15.74 10.71 -8.58
C GLN A 97 -16.55 11.93 -8.18
N VAL A 98 -15.92 13.10 -7.99
CA VAL A 98 -16.66 14.36 -7.76
C VAL A 98 -17.58 14.67 -8.93
N MET A 99 -17.16 14.41 -10.17
CA MET A 99 -18.03 14.57 -11.34
C MET A 99 -19.21 13.59 -11.30
N VAL A 100 -18.99 12.30 -11.02
CA VAL A 100 -20.06 11.30 -10.93
C VAL A 100 -21.11 11.68 -9.89
N LEU A 101 -20.69 12.09 -8.68
CA LEU A 101 -21.60 12.49 -7.60
C LEU A 101 -22.40 13.78 -7.88
N HIS A 102 -21.94 14.64 -8.79
CA HIS A 102 -22.66 15.86 -9.16
C HIS A 102 -23.63 15.70 -10.34
N THR A 103 -23.58 14.55 -11.03
CA THR A 103 -24.43 14.29 -12.21
C THR A 103 -25.72 13.52 -11.86
N HIS A 104 -25.88 13.12 -10.59
CA HIS A 104 -27.05 12.42 -10.05
C HIS A 104 -27.68 13.22 -8.90
#